data_AF-A0A351KWB0-F1
#
_entry.id   AF-A0A351KWB0-F1
#
_cell.length_a   1.000
_cell.length_b   1.000
_cell.length_c   1.000
_cell.angle_alpha   90.00
_cell.angle_beta   90.00
_cell.angle_gamma   90.00
#
_symmetry.space_group_name_H-M   'P 1'
#
loop_
_entity.id
_entity.type
_entity.pdbx_description
1 polymer ?
#
loop_
_entity_poly.entity_id
_entity_poly.type
_entity_poly.pdbx_seq_one_letter_code
_entity_poly.pdbx_strand_id
1 'polypeptide(L)'
;VDFQLVLRKKKNQIKPLDFGISSPIFASAVIWLSDLWNFCLFLSLLPGIYLWFLIQFEALGPNPVEAFHLFTGIWALRFLCLTLVITPLQVVTAWRGVAPFRQLFGLTSFFYAALHVYGYLSIDHALIWSTIGQDLVETPYLWPGLLAIFILLLLALSSPKQGKKLLGKKWKKLHRWIYVAAVASVLHYIMQLKGNLADPLFYGLILGLLFASRIIIWIRNRQVSRLMIPRPRRLGDDEEESKNLGLQKSRHGQDTPAKPSGMVN
;
A
#
# COMPACT_ATOMS: atom_id res chain seq x y z
N VAL A 1 -34.48 -0.39 34.97
CA VAL A 1 -34.91 -0.10 33.58
C VAL A 1 -33.78 -0.49 32.67
N ASP A 2 -34.03 -1.48 31.81
CA ASP A 2 -33.03 -2.35 31.19
C ASP A 2 -32.22 -1.64 30.08
N PHE A 3 -30.92 -1.44 30.33
CA PHE A 3 -29.99 -0.76 29.42
C PHE A 3 -29.83 -1.52 28.09
N GLN A 4 -30.06 -2.84 28.09
CA GLN A 4 -30.04 -3.66 26.87
C GLN A 4 -31.22 -3.36 25.95
N LEU A 5 -32.38 -2.99 26.51
CA LEU A 5 -33.58 -2.61 25.76
C LEU A 5 -33.40 -1.26 25.04
N VAL A 6 -32.67 -0.31 25.64
CA VAL A 6 -32.36 0.99 25.02
C VAL A 6 -31.39 0.83 23.84
N LEU A 7 -30.39 -0.03 23.96
CA LEU A 7 -29.45 -0.31 22.86
C LEU A 7 -30.10 -1.08 21.71
N ARG A 8 -31.06 -1.97 22.00
CA ARG A 8 -31.80 -2.72 20.97
C ARG A 8 -32.76 -1.80 20.18
N LYS A 9 -33.36 -0.80 20.83
CA LYS A 9 -34.24 0.19 20.17
C LYS A 9 -33.45 1.16 19.27
N LYS A 10 -32.21 1.51 19.64
CA LYS A 10 -31.34 2.39 18.82
C LYS A 10 -30.77 1.69 17.57
N LYS A 11 -30.56 0.37 17.62
CA LYS A 11 -30.04 -0.40 16.48
C LYS A 11 -31.06 -0.56 15.34
N ASN A 12 -32.36 -0.52 15.64
CA ASN A 12 -33.44 -0.65 14.64
C ASN A 12 -33.93 0.70 14.06
N GLN A 13 -33.41 1.85 14.52
CA GLN A 13 -33.72 3.16 13.92
C GLN A 13 -32.70 3.63 12.88
N ILE A 14 -31.57 2.92 12.74
CA ILE A 14 -30.66 3.14 11.61
C ILE A 14 -31.19 2.28 10.47
N LYS A 15 -32.16 2.81 9.71
CA LYS A 15 -32.33 2.36 8.32
C LYS A 15 -30.93 2.43 7.70
N PRO A 16 -30.40 1.36 7.07
CA PRO A 16 -29.24 1.55 6.23
C PRO A 16 -29.61 2.69 5.28
N LEU A 17 -28.82 3.75 5.24
CA LEU A 17 -28.88 4.66 4.11
C LEU A 17 -28.48 3.79 2.92
N ASP A 18 -29.50 3.17 2.32
CA ASP A 18 -29.57 2.83 0.92
C ASP A 18 -29.27 4.13 0.17
N PHE A 19 -27.97 4.40 0.05
CA PHE A 19 -27.47 5.23 -1.03
C PHE A 19 -27.68 4.39 -2.28
N GLY A 20 -28.89 4.45 -2.82
CA GLY A 20 -29.27 4.03 -4.16
C GLY A 20 -28.55 4.90 -5.19
N ILE A 21 -27.22 4.90 -5.13
CA ILE A 21 -26.31 5.48 -6.10
C ILE A 21 -25.83 4.32 -6.97
N SER A 22 -26.76 3.60 -7.58
CA SER A 22 -26.51 2.84 -8.81
C SER A 22 -26.43 3.81 -9.98
N SER A 23 -25.57 4.84 -9.86
CA SER A 23 -25.33 5.72 -11.00
C SER A 23 -24.44 4.99 -12.00
N PRO A 24 -24.78 4.95 -13.30
CA PRO A 24 -24.02 4.25 -14.33
C PRO A 24 -22.58 4.78 -14.45
N ILE A 25 -22.33 5.99 -13.96
CA ILE A 25 -21.02 6.66 -13.90
C ILE A 25 -20.07 5.99 -12.89
N PHE A 26 -20.56 5.55 -11.74
CA PHE A 26 -19.73 4.83 -10.77
C PHE A 26 -19.44 3.40 -11.22
N ALA A 27 -20.41 2.74 -11.84
CA ALA A 27 -20.21 1.42 -12.43
C ALA A 27 -19.18 1.48 -13.58
N SER A 28 -19.30 2.44 -14.49
CA SER A 28 -18.33 2.63 -15.58
C SER A 28 -16.95 3.00 -15.06
N ALA A 29 -16.83 3.86 -14.04
CA ALA A 29 -15.54 4.19 -13.43
C ALA A 29 -14.86 2.99 -12.75
N VAL A 30 -15.62 2.10 -12.12
CA VAL A 30 -15.07 0.86 -11.51
C VAL A 30 -14.61 -0.12 -12.58
N ILE A 31 -15.38 -0.27 -13.67
CA ILE A 31 -15.02 -1.13 -14.81
C ILE A 31 -13.73 -0.62 -15.47
N TRP A 32 -13.65 0.68 -15.75
CA TRP A 32 -12.44 1.32 -16.29
C TRP A 32 -11.20 1.11 -15.40
N LEU A 33 -11.36 1.15 -14.07
CA LEU A 33 -10.26 0.93 -13.15
C LEU A 33 -9.81 -0.53 -13.12
N SER A 34 -10.73 -1.50 -13.23
CA SER A 34 -10.39 -2.91 -13.34
C SER A 34 -9.74 -3.24 -14.68
N ASP A 35 -10.19 -2.63 -15.77
CA ASP A 35 -9.59 -2.80 -17.09
C ASP A 35 -8.18 -2.23 -17.13
N LEU A 36 -7.96 -1.05 -16.53
CA LEU A 36 -6.63 -0.46 -16.40
C LEU A 36 -5.71 -1.29 -15.50
N TRP A 37 -6.25 -1.87 -14.41
CA TRP A 37 -5.49 -2.77 -13.54
C TRP A 37 -5.07 -4.05 -14.27
N ASN A 38 -5.99 -4.68 -15.01
CA ASN A 38 -5.72 -5.85 -15.83
C ASN A 38 -4.68 -5.51 -16.91
N PHE A 39 -4.86 -4.38 -17.60
CA PHE A 39 -3.91 -3.90 -18.60
C PHE A 39 -2.51 -3.69 -18.01
N CYS A 40 -2.40 -3.03 -16.85
CA CYS A 40 -1.12 -2.88 -16.16
C CYS A 40 -0.52 -4.22 -15.72
N LEU A 41 -1.35 -5.19 -15.31
CA LEU A 41 -0.89 -6.54 -14.98
C LEU A 41 -0.29 -7.23 -16.22
N PHE A 42 -1.00 -7.21 -17.35
CA PHE A 42 -0.50 -7.74 -18.62
C PHE A 42 0.80 -7.06 -19.06
N LEU A 43 0.84 -5.73 -18.98
CA LEU A 43 2.03 -4.95 -19.31
C LEU A 43 3.21 -5.32 -18.40
N SER A 44 2.95 -5.63 -17.14
CA SER A 44 3.97 -6.03 -16.18
C SER A 44 4.56 -7.43 -16.42
N LEU A 45 3.87 -8.26 -17.22
CA LEU A 45 4.33 -9.58 -17.66
C LEU A 45 5.14 -9.51 -18.97
N LEU A 46 5.03 -8.43 -19.75
CA LEU A 46 5.79 -8.27 -20.99
C LEU A 46 7.30 -8.45 -20.83
N PRO A 47 7.97 -7.94 -19.78
CA PRO A 47 9.39 -8.17 -19.60
C PRO A 47 9.73 -9.65 -19.42
N GLY A 48 8.90 -10.40 -18.70
CA GLY A 48 9.05 -11.85 -18.56
C GLY A 48 8.87 -12.59 -19.89
N ILE A 49 7.91 -12.16 -20.71
CA ILE A 49 7.70 -12.70 -22.06
C ILE A 49 8.91 -12.38 -22.95
N TYR A 50 9.42 -11.15 -22.90
CA TYR A 50 10.61 -10.75 -23.64
C TYR A 50 11.84 -11.57 -23.21
N LEU A 51 12.05 -11.78 -21.92
CA LEU A 51 13.11 -12.65 -21.41
C LEU A 51 12.96 -14.08 -21.94
N TRP A 52 11.75 -14.63 -21.95
CA TRP A 52 11.48 -15.95 -22.49
C TRP A 52 11.86 -16.04 -23.98
N PHE A 53 11.50 -15.03 -24.78
CA PHE A 53 11.95 -14.94 -26.17
C PHE A 53 13.49 -14.90 -26.27
N LEU A 54 14.18 -14.09 -25.46
CA LEU A 54 15.64 -14.02 -25.48
C LEU A 54 16.30 -15.36 -25.16
N ILE A 55 15.71 -16.14 -24.25
CA ILE A 55 16.17 -17.50 -23.93
C ILE A 55 15.98 -18.44 -25.12
N GLN A 56 14.80 -18.44 -25.76
CA GLN A 56 14.50 -19.35 -26.88
C GLN A 56 15.37 -19.09 -28.11
N PHE A 57 15.76 -17.84 -28.35
CA PHE A 57 16.56 -17.43 -29.50
C PHE A 57 18.06 -17.29 -29.17
N GLU A 58 18.51 -17.77 -28.00
CA GLU A 58 19.90 -17.67 -27.53
C GLU A 58 20.48 -16.24 -27.62
N ALA A 59 19.61 -15.24 -27.49
CA ALA A 59 19.91 -13.83 -27.72
C ALA A 59 20.31 -13.07 -26.44
N LEU A 60 20.60 -13.79 -25.36
CA LEU A 60 21.06 -13.22 -24.08
C LEU A 60 22.53 -12.77 -24.12
N GLY A 61 23.25 -13.11 -25.18
CA GLY A 61 24.65 -12.74 -25.36
C GLY A 61 25.63 -13.73 -24.74
N PRO A 62 26.90 -13.33 -24.53
CA PRO A 62 27.98 -14.26 -24.18
C PRO A 62 27.86 -14.93 -22.81
N ASN A 63 27.22 -14.26 -21.85
CA ASN A 63 27.00 -14.78 -20.50
C ASN A 63 25.49 -14.80 -20.18
N PRO A 64 24.76 -15.84 -20.63
CA PRO A 64 23.30 -15.86 -20.55
C PRO A 64 22.79 -15.92 -19.12
N VAL A 65 23.54 -16.56 -18.21
CA VAL A 65 23.19 -16.69 -16.79
C VAL A 65 23.27 -15.32 -16.10
N GLU A 66 24.38 -14.60 -16.29
CA GLU A 66 24.53 -13.23 -15.77
C GLU A 66 23.47 -12.28 -16.35
N ALA A 67 23.19 -12.38 -17.65
CA ALA A 67 22.15 -11.59 -18.30
C ALA A 67 20.75 -11.86 -17.71
N PHE A 68 20.41 -13.13 -17.45
CA PHE A 68 19.17 -13.51 -16.78
C PHE A 68 19.05 -12.88 -15.39
N HIS A 69 20.11 -12.96 -14.59
CA HIS A 69 20.16 -12.40 -13.23
C HIS A 69 20.04 -10.88 -13.23
N LEU A 70 20.80 -10.20 -14.08
CA LEU A 70 20.72 -8.75 -14.22
C LEU A 70 19.34 -8.32 -14.69
N PHE A 71 18.76 -9.00 -15.68
CA PHE A 71 17.43 -8.67 -16.18
C PHE A 71 16.38 -8.81 -15.08
N THR A 72 16.26 -9.99 -14.47
CA THR A 72 15.24 -10.26 -13.44
C THR A 72 15.41 -9.36 -12.22
N GLY A 73 16.64 -9.11 -11.77
CA GLY A 73 16.95 -8.22 -10.65
C GLY A 73 16.60 -6.76 -10.94
N ILE A 74 16.96 -6.24 -12.12
CA ILE A 74 16.65 -4.85 -12.51
C ILE A 74 15.13 -4.67 -12.64
N TRP A 75 14.40 -5.62 -13.23
CA TRP A 75 12.95 -5.52 -13.32
C TRP A 75 12.26 -5.59 -11.96
N ALA A 76 12.74 -6.44 -11.04
CA ALA A 76 12.27 -6.44 -9.66
C ALA A 76 12.46 -5.07 -8.98
N LEU A 77 13.64 -4.44 -9.15
CA LEU A 77 13.96 -3.12 -8.61
C LEU A 77 13.11 -2.00 -9.25
N ARG A 78 12.86 -2.06 -10.56
CA ARG A 78 11.99 -1.10 -11.27
C ARG A 78 10.57 -1.15 -10.72
N PHE A 79 9.98 -2.33 -10.56
CA PHE A 79 8.64 -2.46 -9.98
C PHE A 79 8.60 -2.03 -8.50
N LEU A 80 9.68 -2.25 -7.75
CA LEU A 80 9.80 -1.73 -6.39
C LEU A 80 9.79 -0.20 -6.35
N CYS A 81 10.54 0.45 -7.24
CA CYS A 81 10.55 1.90 -7.40
C CYS A 81 9.15 2.42 -7.79
N LEU A 82 8.49 1.79 -8.77
CA LEU A 82 7.12 2.14 -9.18
C LEU A 82 6.13 2.05 -8.01
N THR A 83 6.26 1.01 -7.17
CA THR A 83 5.45 0.85 -5.97
C THR A 83 5.62 2.03 -5.00
N LEU A 84 6.86 2.53 -4.85
CA LEU A 84 7.18 3.66 -3.98
C LEU A 84 6.70 5.01 -4.55
N VAL A 85 6.73 5.17 -5.88
CA VAL A 85 6.25 6.37 -6.63
C VAL A 85 4.75 6.59 -6.48
N ILE A 86 3.95 5.54 -6.31
CA ILE A 86 2.48 5.68 -6.30
C ILE A 86 1.98 6.65 -5.23
N THR A 87 2.61 6.71 -4.06
CA THR A 87 2.07 7.59 -3.02
C THR A 87 2.46 9.07 -3.15
N PRO A 88 3.70 9.47 -3.52
CA PRO A 88 3.91 10.87 -3.89
C PRO A 88 3.01 11.28 -5.05
N LEU A 89 2.79 10.39 -6.03
CA LEU A 89 1.83 10.62 -7.11
C LEU A 89 0.42 10.85 -6.58
N GLN A 90 -0.05 10.03 -5.63
CA GLN A 90 -1.36 10.19 -4.98
C GLN A 90 -1.48 11.51 -4.22
N VAL A 91 -0.39 12.01 -3.64
CA VAL A 91 -0.38 13.28 -2.90
C VAL A 91 -0.45 14.48 -3.84
N VAL A 92 0.23 14.42 -4.99
CA VAL A 92 0.24 15.49 -6.00
C VAL A 92 -1.08 15.53 -6.77
N THR A 93 -1.60 14.37 -7.16
CA THR A 93 -2.83 14.27 -7.98
C THR A 93 -4.12 14.26 -7.17
N ALA A 94 -4.04 14.10 -5.84
CA ALA A 94 -5.18 13.86 -4.93
C ALA A 94 -6.08 12.66 -5.32
N TRP A 95 -5.70 11.85 -6.31
CA TRP A 95 -6.53 10.78 -6.85
C TRP A 95 -6.34 9.48 -6.08
N ARG A 96 -7.39 9.01 -5.40
CA ARG A 96 -7.35 7.76 -4.61
C ARG A 96 -7.42 6.48 -5.45
N GLY A 97 -7.74 6.59 -6.74
CA GLY A 97 -7.85 5.46 -7.67
C GLY A 97 -6.52 4.73 -7.92
N VAL A 98 -5.38 5.34 -7.59
CA VAL A 98 -4.05 4.74 -7.79
C VAL A 98 -3.68 3.71 -6.70
N ALA A 99 -4.44 3.65 -5.60
CA ALA A 99 -4.11 2.79 -4.45
C ALA A 99 -4.02 1.27 -4.77
N PRO A 100 -4.88 0.68 -5.63
CA PRO A 100 -4.79 -0.73 -6.03
C PRO A 100 -3.52 -1.05 -6.83
N PHE A 101 -3.00 -0.11 -7.62
CA PHE A 101 -1.77 -0.29 -8.40
C PHE A 101 -0.54 -0.48 -7.51
N ARG A 102 -0.58 0.01 -6.27
CA ARG A 102 0.51 -0.20 -5.30
C ARG A 102 0.62 -1.68 -4.94
N GLN A 103 -0.52 -2.36 -4.80
CA GLN A 103 -0.53 -3.78 -4.52
C GLN A 103 -0.04 -4.57 -5.74
N LEU A 104 -0.47 -4.17 -6.93
CA LEU A 104 -0.05 -4.77 -8.19
C LEU A 104 1.47 -4.76 -8.36
N PHE A 105 2.08 -3.57 -8.42
CA PHE A 105 3.53 -3.45 -8.64
C PHE A 105 4.35 -4.04 -7.50
N GLY A 106 3.84 -4.03 -6.26
CA GLY A 106 4.49 -4.69 -5.14
C GLY A 106 4.55 -6.21 -5.30
N LEU A 107 3.45 -6.83 -5.75
CA LEU A 107 3.40 -8.26 -6.05
C LEU A 107 4.26 -8.61 -7.27
N THR A 108 4.23 -7.79 -8.32
CA THR A 108 5.07 -7.96 -9.49
C THR A 108 6.56 -7.87 -9.13
N SER A 109 6.95 -6.91 -8.29
CA SER A 109 8.32 -6.80 -7.79
C SER A 109 8.76 -8.07 -7.07
N PHE A 110 7.91 -8.63 -6.20
CA PHE A 110 8.17 -9.91 -5.56
C PHE A 110 8.27 -11.07 -6.56
N PHE A 111 7.41 -11.11 -7.57
CA PHE A 111 7.43 -12.14 -8.62
C PHE A 111 8.77 -12.17 -9.37
N TYR A 112 9.27 -11.02 -9.85
CA TYR A 112 10.58 -10.96 -10.51
C TYR A 112 11.74 -11.23 -9.55
N ALA A 113 11.64 -10.81 -8.28
CA ALA A 113 12.64 -11.14 -7.27
C ALA A 113 12.66 -12.65 -6.95
N ALA A 114 11.50 -13.31 -6.96
CA ALA A 114 11.40 -14.76 -6.81
C ALA A 114 11.99 -15.48 -8.03
N LEU A 115 11.75 -14.98 -9.26
CA LEU A 115 12.41 -15.50 -10.46
C LEU A 115 13.93 -15.34 -10.41
N HIS A 116 14.41 -14.21 -9.89
CA HIS A 116 15.84 -13.96 -9.70
C HIS A 116 16.47 -15.01 -8.75
N VAL A 117 15.87 -15.22 -7.58
CA VAL A 117 16.33 -16.25 -6.63
C VAL A 117 16.15 -17.66 -7.20
N TYR A 118 15.08 -17.91 -7.96
CA TYR A 118 14.87 -19.19 -8.64
C TYR A 118 15.99 -19.48 -9.65
N GLY A 119 16.40 -18.48 -10.43
CA GLY A 119 17.59 -18.58 -11.29
C GLY A 119 18.83 -18.97 -10.49
N TYR A 120 19.06 -18.34 -9.34
CA TYR A 120 20.21 -18.65 -8.50
C TYR A 120 20.19 -20.09 -7.98
N LEU A 121 19.04 -20.52 -7.48
CA LEU A 121 18.87 -21.87 -6.94
C LEU A 121 18.95 -22.94 -8.03
N SER A 122 18.33 -22.70 -9.19
CA SER A 122 18.17 -23.72 -10.24
C SER A 122 19.26 -23.69 -11.30
N ILE A 123 19.64 -22.51 -11.80
CA ILE A 123 20.59 -22.35 -12.91
C ILE A 123 22.03 -22.39 -12.37
N ASP A 124 22.33 -21.65 -11.30
CA ASP A 124 23.71 -21.56 -10.79
C ASP A 124 24.10 -22.80 -9.99
N HIS A 125 23.17 -23.32 -9.19
CA HIS A 125 23.45 -24.37 -8.20
C HIS A 125 22.71 -25.69 -8.41
N ALA A 126 21.88 -25.82 -9.46
CA ALA A 126 21.12 -27.04 -9.76
C ALA A 126 20.34 -27.63 -8.56
N LEU A 127 19.90 -26.77 -7.63
CA LEU A 127 19.22 -27.12 -6.37
C LEU A 127 20.05 -27.99 -5.41
N ILE A 128 21.38 -27.96 -5.52
CA ILE A 128 22.29 -28.69 -4.63
C ILE A 128 22.50 -27.86 -3.34
N TRP A 129 21.86 -28.30 -2.24
CA TRP A 129 21.88 -27.54 -0.98
C TRP A 129 23.26 -27.34 -0.35
N SER A 130 24.20 -28.27 -0.58
CA SER A 130 25.57 -28.14 -0.04
C SER A 130 26.34 -27.00 -0.69
N THR A 131 26.23 -26.83 -2.01
CA THR A 131 26.91 -25.74 -2.74
C THR A 131 26.29 -24.39 -2.43
N ILE A 132 24.95 -24.33 -2.34
CA ILE A 132 24.21 -23.12 -1.95
C ILE A 132 24.63 -22.68 -0.54
N GLY A 133 24.74 -23.62 0.40
CA GLY A 133 25.14 -23.31 1.77
C GLY A 133 26.56 -22.74 1.87
N GLN A 134 27.51 -23.28 1.09
CA GLN A 134 28.87 -22.77 1.03
C GLN A 134 28.93 -21.38 0.39
N ASP A 135 28.31 -21.21 -0.77
CA ASP A 135 28.28 -19.94 -1.49
C ASP A 135 27.66 -18.81 -0.65
N LEU A 136 26.62 -19.11 0.14
CA LEU A 136 26.00 -18.12 1.01
C LEU A 136 26.93 -17.56 2.10
N VAL A 137 27.87 -18.37 2.57
CA VAL A 137 28.86 -17.97 3.55
C VAL A 137 30.03 -17.25 2.88
N GLU A 138 30.45 -17.74 1.72
CA GLU A 138 31.61 -17.23 0.98
C GLU A 138 31.34 -15.93 0.22
N THR A 139 30.07 -15.60 -0.02
CA THR A 139 29.67 -14.50 -0.91
C THR A 139 28.88 -13.41 -0.16
N PRO A 140 29.56 -12.40 0.43
CA PRO A 140 28.93 -11.34 1.23
C PRO A 140 27.84 -10.53 0.51
N TYR A 141 27.95 -10.35 -0.81
CA TYR A 141 27.01 -9.53 -1.57
C TYR A 141 25.61 -10.18 -1.72
N LEU A 142 25.46 -11.48 -1.43
CA LEU A 142 24.16 -12.16 -1.44
C LEU A 142 23.26 -11.72 -0.28
N TRP A 143 23.84 -11.33 0.86
CA TRP A 143 23.09 -11.04 2.09
C TRP A 143 22.08 -9.89 1.97
N PRO A 144 22.41 -8.74 1.36
CA PRO A 144 21.41 -7.69 1.13
C PRO A 144 20.29 -8.15 0.19
N GLY A 145 20.60 -8.99 -0.81
CA GLY A 145 19.61 -9.60 -1.70
C GLY A 145 18.65 -10.52 -0.96
N LEU A 146 19.18 -11.41 -0.11
CA LEU A 146 18.40 -12.29 0.77
C LEU A 146 17.49 -11.51 1.71
N LEU A 147 18.01 -10.45 2.32
CA LEU A 147 17.21 -9.59 3.19
C LEU A 147 16.06 -8.93 2.43
N ALA A 148 16.33 -8.44 1.21
CA ALA A 148 15.31 -7.83 0.36
C ALA A 148 14.21 -8.83 -0.02
N ILE A 149 14.54 -10.01 -0.53
CA ILE A 149 13.54 -11.03 -0.91
C ILE A 149 12.74 -11.51 0.31
N PHE A 150 13.39 -11.68 1.47
CA PHE A 150 12.69 -12.08 2.69
C PHE A 150 11.64 -11.04 3.12
N ILE A 151 11.98 -9.76 3.08
CA ILE A 151 11.03 -8.68 3.36
C ILE A 151 9.91 -8.68 2.32
N LEU A 152 10.23 -8.77 1.02
CA LEU A 152 9.24 -8.79 -0.04
C LEU A 152 8.28 -9.98 0.09
N LEU A 153 8.77 -11.15 0.49
CA LEU A 153 7.97 -12.35 0.76
C LEU A 153 6.95 -12.09 1.88
N LEU A 154 7.38 -11.53 3.02
CA LEU A 154 6.48 -11.18 4.12
C LEU A 154 5.41 -10.15 3.70
N LEU A 155 5.78 -9.19 2.86
CA LEU A 155 4.85 -8.21 2.31
C LEU A 155 3.87 -8.86 1.33
N ALA A 156 4.33 -9.75 0.46
CA ALA A 156 3.49 -10.48 -0.49
C ALA A 156 2.48 -11.38 0.23
N LEU A 157 2.90 -12.12 1.26
CA LEU A 157 2.02 -12.96 2.07
C LEU A 157 0.98 -12.16 2.87
N SER A 158 1.31 -10.93 3.26
CA SER A 158 0.39 -10.03 3.99
C SER A 158 -0.43 -9.10 3.09
N SER A 159 -0.29 -9.24 1.77
CA SER A 159 -1.01 -8.49 0.73
C SER A 159 -2.50 -8.82 0.58
N PRO A 160 -2.96 -10.09 0.70
CA PRO A 160 -4.37 -10.44 0.57
C PRO A 160 -5.26 -9.75 1.61
N LYS A 161 -6.55 -9.56 1.28
CA LYS A 161 -7.55 -8.96 2.19
C LYS A 161 -7.59 -9.67 3.56
N GLN A 162 -7.35 -10.98 3.57
CA GLN A 162 -7.25 -11.81 4.77
C GLN A 162 -6.05 -11.43 5.64
N GLY A 163 -4.85 -11.27 5.06
CA GLY A 163 -3.64 -10.83 5.76
C GLY A 163 -3.81 -9.43 6.39
N LYS A 164 -4.44 -8.49 5.68
CA LYS A 164 -4.76 -7.17 6.24
C LYS A 164 -5.72 -7.25 7.43
N LYS A 165 -6.73 -8.13 7.37
CA LYS A 165 -7.69 -8.34 8.46
C LYS A 165 -7.00 -8.98 9.69
N LEU A 166 -6.10 -9.93 9.48
CA LEU A 166 -5.36 -10.64 10.53
C LEU A 166 -4.36 -9.72 11.26
N LEU A 167 -3.58 -8.91 10.54
CA LEU A 167 -2.56 -8.06 11.15
C LEU A 167 -3.09 -6.74 11.73
N GLY A 168 -4.25 -6.26 11.29
CA GLY A 168 -4.89 -5.03 11.78
C GLY A 168 -3.94 -3.82 11.82
N LYS A 169 -3.67 -3.28 13.01
CA LYS A 169 -2.78 -2.11 13.20
C LYS A 169 -1.32 -2.39 12.86
N LYS A 170 -0.85 -3.64 13.05
CA LYS A 170 0.54 -4.05 12.76
C LYS A 170 0.84 -4.11 11.25
N TRP A 171 -0.19 -4.23 10.40
CA TRP A 171 -0.05 -4.29 8.95
C TRP A 171 0.72 -3.10 8.36
N LYS A 172 0.42 -1.88 8.86
CA LYS A 172 1.12 -0.66 8.44
C LYS A 172 2.59 -0.64 8.88
N LYS A 173 2.91 -1.23 10.04
CA LYS A 173 4.29 -1.34 10.52
C LYS A 173 5.08 -2.33 9.67
N LEU A 174 4.48 -3.47 9.33
CA LEU A 174 5.09 -4.48 8.45
C LEU A 174 5.37 -3.89 7.06
N HIS A 175 4.39 -3.21 6.46
CA HIS A 175 4.56 -2.64 5.12
C HIS A 175 5.57 -1.47 5.08
N ARG A 176 6.02 -0.94 6.22
CA ARG A 176 7.11 0.05 6.27
C ARG A 176 8.47 -0.58 5.95
N TRP A 177 8.62 -1.89 6.08
CA TRP A 177 9.86 -2.60 5.73
C TRP A 177 10.16 -2.55 4.24
N ILE A 178 9.20 -2.18 3.38
CA ILE A 178 9.45 -1.94 1.96
C ILE A 178 10.60 -0.94 1.71
N TYR A 179 10.81 0.02 2.62
CA TYR A 179 11.92 0.97 2.51
C TYR A 179 13.27 0.30 2.75
N VAL A 180 13.33 -0.64 3.71
CA VAL A 180 14.54 -1.43 3.97
C VAL A 180 14.82 -2.36 2.79
N ALA A 181 13.79 -3.00 2.23
CA ALA A 181 13.92 -3.81 1.03
C ALA A 181 14.49 -2.99 -0.15
N ALA A 182 13.98 -1.77 -0.37
CA ALA A 182 14.46 -0.91 -1.46
C ALA A 182 15.94 -0.51 -1.31
N VAL A 183 16.38 -0.16 -0.10
CA VAL A 183 17.79 0.13 0.17
C VAL A 183 18.65 -1.13 -0.01
N ALA A 184 18.20 -2.26 0.53
CA ALA A 184 18.91 -3.54 0.43
C ALA A 184 19.05 -4.00 -1.03
N SER A 185 18.03 -3.79 -1.88
CA SER A 185 18.07 -4.11 -3.31
C SER A 185 19.09 -3.27 -4.07
N VAL A 186 19.18 -1.96 -3.80
CA VAL A 186 20.21 -1.11 -4.45
C VAL A 186 21.60 -1.45 -3.93
N LEU A 187 21.75 -1.69 -2.63
CA LEU A 187 23.02 -2.12 -2.05
C LEU A 187 23.50 -3.45 -2.65
N HIS A 188 22.60 -4.44 -2.75
CA HIS A 188 22.88 -5.70 -3.43
C HIS A 188 23.36 -5.48 -4.87
N TYR A 189 22.67 -4.60 -5.62
CA TYR A 189 23.03 -4.31 -7.01
C TYR A 189 24.40 -3.62 -7.16
N ILE A 190 24.72 -2.68 -6.26
CA ILE A 190 26.03 -2.02 -6.22
C ILE A 190 27.13 -3.03 -5.89
N MET A 191 26.91 -3.91 -4.92
CA MET A 191 27.91 -4.90 -4.49
C MET A 191 28.15 -6.00 -5.53
N GLN A 192 27.11 -6.33 -6.32
CA GLN A 192 27.19 -7.33 -7.38
C GLN A 192 28.06 -6.85 -8.55
N LEU A 193 27.97 -5.58 -8.93
CA LEU A 193 28.67 -5.05 -10.10
C LEU A 193 30.15 -4.79 -9.79
N LYS A 194 31.03 -5.45 -10.55
CA LYS A 194 32.48 -5.18 -10.54
C LYS A 194 32.91 -4.12 -11.56
N GLY A 195 31.95 -3.49 -12.25
CA GLY A 195 32.18 -2.59 -13.38
C GLY A 195 31.49 -1.23 -13.24
N ASN A 196 30.74 -0.83 -14.26
CA ASN A 196 30.13 0.50 -14.32
C ASN A 196 28.99 0.65 -13.30
N LEU A 197 29.20 1.50 -12.30
CA LEU A 197 28.22 1.79 -11.24
C LEU A 197 27.15 2.83 -11.64
N ALA A 198 27.18 3.35 -12.87
CA ALA A 198 26.22 4.37 -13.32
C ALA A 198 24.76 3.92 -13.16
N ASP A 199 24.43 2.71 -13.60
CA ASP A 199 23.06 2.19 -13.51
C ASP A 199 22.60 2.00 -12.05
N PRO A 200 23.35 1.30 -11.17
CA PRO A 200 23.00 1.21 -9.75
C PRO A 200 22.86 2.57 -9.05
N LEU A 201 23.77 3.51 -9.34
CA LEU A 201 23.74 4.85 -8.74
C LEU A 201 22.53 5.66 -9.22
N PHE A 202 22.11 5.49 -10.48
CA PHE A 202 20.90 6.10 -11.00
C PHE A 202 19.65 5.62 -10.24
N TYR A 203 19.52 4.32 -9.97
CA TYR A 203 18.43 3.82 -9.13
C TYR A 203 18.56 4.29 -7.67
N GLY A 204 19.78 4.38 -7.14
CA GLY A 204 20.05 4.99 -5.84
C GLY A 204 19.56 6.43 -5.74
N LEU A 205 19.81 7.24 -6.78
CA LEU A 205 19.32 8.61 -6.88
C LEU A 205 17.79 8.67 -6.92
N ILE A 206 17.15 7.83 -7.74
CA ILE A 206 15.68 7.74 -7.80
C ILE A 206 15.10 7.41 -6.42
N LEU A 207 15.65 6.40 -5.73
CA LEU A 207 15.21 6.06 -4.38
C LEU A 207 15.44 7.20 -3.39
N GLY A 208 16.59 7.88 -3.47
CA GLY A 208 16.90 9.05 -2.65
C GLY A 208 15.86 10.16 -2.81
N LEU A 209 15.50 10.51 -4.05
CA LEU A 209 14.46 11.49 -4.36
C LEU A 209 13.08 11.04 -3.85
N LEU A 210 12.75 9.76 -4.03
CA LEU A 210 11.50 9.20 -3.52
C LEU A 210 11.42 9.29 -1.99
N PHE A 211 12.49 8.95 -1.28
CA PHE A 211 12.52 9.04 0.18
C PHE A 211 12.46 10.50 0.66
N ALA A 212 13.17 11.41 0.00
CA ALA A 212 13.10 12.84 0.28
C ALA A 212 11.65 13.36 0.15
N SER A 213 10.96 13.02 -0.94
CA SER A 213 9.56 13.39 -1.15
C SER A 213 8.64 12.93 -0.01
N ARG A 214 8.91 11.76 0.57
CA ARG A 214 8.15 11.22 1.71
C ARG A 214 8.39 11.96 2.99
N ILE A 215 9.65 12.28 3.27
CA ILE A 215 10.03 13.04 4.46
C ILE A 215 9.34 14.40 4.43
N ILE A 216 9.35 15.08 3.28
CA ILE A 216 8.66 16.36 3.08
C ILE A 216 7.15 16.24 3.34
N ILE A 217 6.49 15.23 2.75
CA ILE A 217 5.05 14.99 2.95
C ILE A 217 4.73 14.69 4.43
N TRP A 218 5.58 13.91 5.09
CA TRP A 218 5.42 13.58 6.51
C TRP A 218 5.56 14.82 7.40
N ILE A 219 6.55 15.68 7.15
CA ILE A 219 6.75 16.95 7.86
C ILE A 219 5.52 17.85 7.69
N ARG A 220 5.05 18.05 6.45
CA ARG A 220 3.86 18.89 6.15
C ARG A 220 2.62 18.42 6.91
N ASN A 221 2.33 17.12 6.87
CA ASN A 221 1.15 16.58 7.54
C ASN A 221 1.25 16.70 9.08
N ARG A 222 2.45 16.61 9.65
CA ARG A 222 2.67 16.76 11.10
C ARG A 222 2.51 18.20 11.57
N GLN A 223 2.88 19.18 10.74
CA GLN A 223 2.67 20.60 11.03
C GLN A 223 1.18 20.95 11.10
N VAL A 224 0.36 20.45 10.16
CA VAL A 224 -1.10 20.66 10.17
C VAL A 224 -1.74 20.05 11.43
N SER A 225 -1.32 18.85 11.84
CA SER A 225 -1.83 18.22 13.08
C SER A 225 -1.41 18.96 14.36
N ARG A 226 -0.29 19.68 14.35
CA ARG A 226 0.15 20.52 15.49
C ARG A 226 -0.63 21.84 15.57
N LEU A 227 -1.07 22.38 14.44
CA LEU A 227 -1.90 23.60 14.40
C LEU A 227 -3.36 23.32 14.80
N MET A 228 -3.83 22.07 14.59
CA MET A 228 -5.11 21.59 15.13
C MET A 228 -4.96 21.21 16.61
N ILE A 229 -4.72 22.18 17.49
CA ILE A 229 -4.92 22.00 18.92
C ILE A 229 -6.44 21.97 19.16
N PRO A 230 -7.01 20.89 19.70
CA PRO A 230 -8.42 20.91 20.12
C PRO A 230 -8.55 22.05 21.12
N ARG A 231 -9.38 23.06 20.81
CA ARG A 231 -9.65 24.14 21.75
C ARG A 231 -10.14 23.48 23.05
N PRO A 232 -9.43 23.64 24.18
CA PRO A 232 -9.93 23.08 25.44
C PRO A 232 -11.29 23.71 25.68
N ARG A 233 -12.32 22.86 25.85
CA ARG A 233 -13.68 23.29 26.17
C ARG A 233 -13.60 24.16 27.42
N ARG A 234 -13.92 25.46 27.29
CA ARG A 234 -13.87 26.38 28.43
C ARG A 234 -15.05 26.06 29.34
N LEU A 235 -14.87 26.22 30.65
CA LEU A 235 -15.94 26.04 31.65
C LEU A 235 -17.20 26.88 31.35
N GLY A 236 -17.06 28.01 30.63
CA GLY A 236 -18.20 28.82 30.18
C GLY A 236 -18.99 28.24 29.00
N ASP A 237 -18.38 27.36 28.20
CA ASP A 237 -19.06 26.74 27.05
C ASP A 237 -20.21 25.83 27.52
N ASP A 238 -20.05 25.17 28.68
CA ASP A 238 -21.07 24.31 29.29
C ASP A 238 -22.21 25.14 29.95
N GLU A 239 -21.91 26.33 30.47
CA GLU A 239 -22.91 27.28 30.97
C GLU A 239 -23.73 27.90 29.83
N GLU A 240 -23.11 28.19 28.71
CA GLU A 240 -23.77 28.74 27.52
C GLU A 240 -24.61 27.66 26.80
N GLU A 241 -24.11 26.42 26.72
CA GLU A 241 -24.85 25.27 26.19
C GLU A 241 -26.08 24.93 27.05
N SER A 242 -25.94 24.94 28.38
CA SER A 242 -27.06 24.71 29.31
C SER A 242 -28.11 25.84 29.29
N LYS A 243 -27.71 27.11 29.19
CA LYS A 243 -28.64 28.23 29.00
C LYS A 243 -29.41 28.13 27.68
N ASN A 244 -28.73 27.81 26.58
CA ASN A 244 -29.38 27.65 25.28
C ASN A 244 -30.35 26.46 25.24
N LEU A 245 -29.99 25.33 25.88
CA LEU A 245 -30.90 24.18 26.02
C LEU A 245 -32.13 24.52 26.89
N GLY A 246 -31.96 25.32 27.94
CA GLY A 246 -33.07 25.83 28.75
C GLY A 246 -34.03 26.73 27.96
N LEU A 247 -33.47 27.66 27.17
CA LEU A 247 -34.25 28.56 26.29
C LEU A 247 -35.00 27.79 25.20
N GLN A 248 -34.39 26.76 24.61
CA GLN A 248 -35.01 25.94 23.58
C GLN A 248 -36.17 25.11 24.15
N LYS A 249 -36.04 24.59 25.38
CA LYS A 249 -37.11 23.86 26.08
C LYS A 249 -38.28 24.76 26.46
N SER A 250 -38.00 26.03 26.80
CA SER A 250 -39.02 27.04 27.06
C SER A 250 -39.81 27.44 25.82
N ARG A 251 -39.16 27.55 24.65
CA ARG A 251 -39.86 27.83 23.38
C ARG A 251 -40.73 26.65 22.93
N HIS A 252 -40.24 25.42 23.07
CA HIS A 252 -40.99 24.24 22.63
C HIS A 252 -42.22 23.92 23.51
N GLY A 253 -42.26 24.44 24.75
CA GLY A 253 -43.42 24.34 25.64
C GLY A 253 -44.55 25.34 25.35
N GLN A 254 -44.30 26.36 24.51
CA GLN A 254 -45.32 27.35 24.14
C GLN A 254 -46.05 27.02 22.83
N ASP A 255 -45.47 26.16 21.99
CA ASP A 255 -46.00 25.85 20.65
C ASP A 255 -46.79 24.53 20.56
N THR A 256 -47.04 23.82 21.67
CA THR A 256 -47.94 22.65 21.66
C THR A 256 -49.41 23.11 21.69
N PRO A 257 -50.18 22.96 20.59
CA PRO A 257 -51.59 23.29 20.60
C PRO A 257 -52.34 22.27 21.46
N ALA A 258 -53.17 22.77 22.38
CA ALA A 258 -54.04 21.96 23.22
C ALA A 258 -54.95 21.09 22.33
N LYS A 259 -54.85 19.77 22.51
CA LYS A 259 -55.70 18.77 21.87
C LYS A 259 -57.12 18.93 22.44
N PRO A 260 -58.17 19.20 21.64
CA PRO A 260 -59.52 19.30 22.17
C PRO A 260 -60.00 17.90 22.60
N SER A 261 -60.35 17.78 23.88
CA SER A 261 -60.97 16.60 24.47
C SER A 261 -62.41 16.50 23.97
N GLY A 262 -62.64 15.63 22.98
CA GLY A 262 -63.96 15.29 22.48
C GLY A 262 -64.73 14.41 23.47
N MET A 263 -65.99 14.76 23.67
CA MET A 263 -66.95 14.21 24.61
C MET A 263 -67.25 12.73 24.39
N VAL A 264 -67.38 12.03 25.52
CA VAL A 264 -68.07 10.74 25.65
C VAL A 264 -69.57 11.05 25.77
N ASN A 265 -70.37 10.45 24.87
CA ASN A 265 -71.78 10.12 25.07
C ASN A 265 -72.05 8.81 24.32
#